data_AF-A0A1R3TWC1-F1
#
_entry.id   AF-A0A1R3TWC1-F1
#
_cell.length_a   1.000
_cell.length_b   1.000
_cell.length_c   1.000
_cell.angle_alpha   90.00
_cell.angle_beta   90.00
_cell.angle_gamma   90.00
#
_symmetry.space_group_name_H-M   'P 1'
#
loop_
_entity.id
_entity.type
_entity.pdbx_description
1 polymer ?
#
loop_
_entity_poly.entity_id
_entity_poly.type
_entity_poly.pdbx_seq_one_letter_code
_entity_poly.pdbx_strand_id
1 'polypeptide(L)' 'MRREGGSPVKPVERSGFGSKTIERAMTAELGAKEVSAYQIPGVTCIITAPLYRLILASSQSGGT' A
#
# COMPACT_ATOMS: atom_id res chain seq x y z
N MET A 1 12.42 -9.10 3.13
CA MET A 1 13.42 -8.34 3.92
C MET A 1 12.75 -7.13 4.55
N ARG A 2 12.67 -7.09 5.89
CA ARG A 2 12.09 -5.96 6.63
C ARG A 2 13.23 -4.98 6.94
N ARG A 3 13.14 -3.73 6.50
CA ARG A 3 14.11 -2.69 6.90
C ARG A 3 13.68 -2.15 8.26
N GLU A 4 14.55 -2.28 9.25
CA GLU A 4 14.35 -1.80 10.63
C GLU A 4 15.48 -0.81 10.98
N GLY A 5 15.24 0.10 11.93
CA GLY A 5 16.24 1.10 12.38
C GLY A 5 15.90 2.58 12.10
N GLY A 6 14.66 2.90 11.75
CA GLY A 6 14.20 4.30 11.62
C GLY A 6 13.91 4.96 12.97
N SER A 7 13.82 6.30 12.99
CA SER A 7 13.36 7.03 14.16
C SER A 7 11.92 6.61 14.51
N PRO A 8 11.56 6.48 15.80
CA PRO A 8 10.23 6.04 16.21
C PRO A 8 9.12 6.86 15.57
N VAL A 9 8.16 6.16 14.95
CA VAL A 9 7.08 6.81 14.23
C VAL A 9 5.88 6.99 15.16
N LYS A 10 5.42 8.23 15.29
CA LYS A 10 4.15 8.54 15.97
C LYS A 10 2.97 8.36 15.00
N PRO A 11 1.81 7.89 15.46
CA PRO A 11 0.60 7.87 14.64
C PRO A 11 0.29 9.27 14.08
N VAL A 12 -0.11 9.32 12.82
CA VAL A 12 -0.50 10.59 12.18
C VAL A 12 -1.90 11.00 12.62
N GLU A 13 -2.07 12.24 13.09
CA GLU A 13 -3.38 12.78 13.46
C GLU A 13 -4.23 13.19 12.24
N ARG A 14 -3.59 13.30 11.06
CA ARG A 14 -4.23 13.74 9.81
C ARG A 14 -3.73 12.94 8.61
N SER A 15 -4.65 12.56 7.72
CA SER A 15 -4.31 11.94 6.44
C SER A 15 -4.06 13.02 5.38
N GLY A 16 -2.80 13.12 4.95
CA GLY A 16 -2.34 14.09 3.96
C GLY A 16 -2.53 13.63 2.51
N PHE A 17 -2.19 14.50 1.57
CA PHE A 17 -2.30 14.21 0.13
C PHE A 17 -1.63 12.89 -0.25
N GLY A 18 -0.40 12.64 0.21
CA GLY A 18 0.34 11.41 -0.11
C GLY A 18 -0.40 10.13 0.28
N SER A 19 -0.91 10.05 1.51
CA SER A 19 -1.68 8.89 1.99
C SER A 19 -2.95 8.69 1.18
N LYS A 20 -3.68 9.77 0.87
CA LYS A 20 -4.90 9.71 0.04
C LYS A 20 -4.60 9.32 -1.41
N THR A 21 -3.47 9.75 -1.96
CA THR A 21 -3.06 9.39 -3.32
C THR A 21 -2.72 7.91 -3.41
N ILE A 22 -1.98 7.38 -2.43
CA ILE A 22 -1.66 5.95 -2.35
C ILE A 22 -2.96 5.14 -2.22
N GLU A 23 -3.83 5.50 -1.29
CA GLU A 23 -5.11 4.81 -1.06
C GLU A 23 -5.98 4.78 -2.34
N ARG A 24 -6.10 5.92 -3.03
CA ARG A 24 -6.87 6.04 -4.27
C ARG A 24 -6.26 5.21 -5.39
N ALA A 25 -4.94 5.26 -5.57
CA ALA A 25 -4.26 4.49 -6.61
C ALA A 25 -4.41 2.99 -6.36
N MET A 26 -4.24 2.53 -5.11
CA MET A 26 -4.42 1.11 -4.77
C MET A 26 -5.87 0.65 -4.94
N THR A 27 -6.84 1.49 -4.59
CA THR A 27 -8.25 1.20 -4.82
C THR A 27 -8.57 1.11 -6.31
N ALA A 28 -8.08 2.06 -7.11
CA ALA A 28 -8.36 2.13 -8.54
C ALA A 28 -7.71 0.97 -9.33
N GLU A 29 -6.44 0.69 -9.08
CA GLU A 29 -5.68 -0.29 -9.85
C GLU A 29 -5.97 -1.73 -9.42
N LEU A 30 -6.16 -1.96 -8.11
CA LEU A 30 -6.21 -3.30 -7.55
C LEU A 30 -7.57 -3.66 -6.94
N GLY A 31 -8.51 -2.70 -6.84
CA GLY A 31 -9.71 -2.88 -6.03
C GLY A 31 -9.37 -3.15 -4.55
N ALA A 32 -8.19 -2.69 -4.11
CA ALA A 32 -7.63 -3.04 -2.82
C ALA A 32 -8.22 -2.18 -1.70
N LYS A 33 -8.23 -2.75 -0.48
CA LYS A 33 -8.44 -2.01 0.76
C LYS A 33 -7.09 -1.85 1.46
N GLU A 34 -6.69 -0.61 1.70
CA GLU A 34 -5.48 -0.29 2.43
C GLU A 34 -5.74 -0.27 3.95
N VAL A 35 -4.86 -0.90 4.73
CA VAL A 35 -4.80 -0.77 6.18
C VAL A 35 -3.39 -0.32 6.55
N SER A 36 -3.23 0.93 6.97
CA SER A 36 -1.96 1.42 7.49
C SER A 36 -1.88 1.20 9.00
N ALA A 37 -0.81 0.52 9.45
CA ALA A 37 -0.52 0.25 10.85
C ALA A 37 0.83 0.90 11.23
N TYR A 38 0.77 1.87 12.13
CA TYR A 38 1.96 2.53 12.65
C TYR A 38 2.48 1.74 13.86
N GLN A 39 3.70 1.19 13.76
CA GLN A 39 4.35 0.48 14.86
C GLN A 39 5.57 1.29 15.33
N ILE A 40 5.95 1.14 16.59
CA ILE A 40 6.92 2.05 17.22
C ILE A 40 8.33 2.05 16.60
N PRO A 41 8.83 1.03 15.83
CA PRO A 41 10.06 1.23 15.07
C PRO A 41 9.86 1.78 13.64
N GLY A 42 8.63 1.93 13.13
CA GLY A 42 8.39 2.32 11.74
C GLY A 42 6.95 2.21 11.21
N VAL A 43 6.73 2.67 9.99
CA VAL A 43 5.43 2.54 9.30
C VAL A 43 5.31 1.15 8.69
N THR A 44 4.20 0.44 8.96
CA THR A 44 3.82 -0.77 8.23
C THR A 44 2.54 -0.49 7.44
N CYS A 45 2.54 -0.73 6.13
CA CYS A 45 1.33 -0.69 5.30
C CYS A 45 0.95 -2.12 4.91
N ILE A 46 -0.31 -2.49 5.13
CA ILE A 46 -0.89 -3.76 4.73
C ILE A 46 -1.91 -3.47 3.64
N ILE A 47 -1.67 -4.01 2.45
CA ILE A 47 -2.58 -3.87 1.31
C ILE A 47 -3.30 -5.19 1.11
N THR A 48 -4.62 -5.18 1.20
CA THR A 48 -5.44 -6.36 0.93
C THR A 48 -6.12 -6.19 -0.42
N ALA A 49 -5.78 -7.05 -1.37
CA ALA A 49 -6.32 -6.98 -2.73
C ALA A 49 -6.78 -8.38 -3.20
N PRO A 50 -7.86 -8.46 -4.00
CA PRO A 50 -8.25 -9.71 -4.63
C PRO A 50 -7.23 -10.15 -5.69
N LEU A 51 -6.76 -11.39 -5.60
CA LEU A 51 -5.73 -11.95 -6.50
C LEU A 51 -6.16 -12.00 -7.98
N TYR A 52 -7.46 -12.12 -8.28
CA TYR A 52 -7.94 -12.20 -9.66
C TYR A 52 -7.60 -10.95 -10.48
N ARG A 53 -7.49 -9.77 -9.85
CA ARG A 53 -7.08 -8.54 -10.56
C ARG A 53 -5.60 -8.52 -10.92
N LEU A 54 -4.75 -9.06 -10.05
CA LEU A 54 -3.29 -9.15 -10.29
C LEU A 54 -2.95 -10.12 -11.42
N ILE A 55 -3.65 -11.25 -11.48
CA ILE A 55 -3.43 -12.26 -12.52
C ILE A 55 -3.80 -11.69 -13.91
N LEU A 56 -4.92 -10.96 -14.00
CA LEU A 56 -5.36 -10.32 -15.25
C LEU A 56 -4.46 -9.16 -15.68
N ALA A 57 -3.83 -8.45 -14.74
CA ALA A 57 -2.85 -7.41 -15.06
C ALA A 57 -1.54 -8.01 -15.60
N SER A 58 -1.10 -9.15 -15.06
CA SER A 58 0.13 -9.84 -15.50
C SER A 58 0.03 -10.52 -16.87
N SER A 59 -1.17 -10.73 -17.40
CA SER A 59 -1.37 -11.28 -18.73
C SER A 59 -1.18 -10.28 -19.89
N GLN A 60 -0.89 -9.00 -19.62
CA GLN A 60 -0.62 -8.00 -20.68
C GLN A 60 0.87 -7.70 -20.93
N SER A 61 1.83 -8.24 -20.18
CA SER A 61 3.26 -8.07 -20.49
C SER A 61 3.79 -9.10 -21.50
N GLY A 62 3.07 -9.25 -22.61
CA GLY A 62 3.42 -10.14 -23.71
C GLY A 62 2.77 -9.66 -25.01
N GLY A 63 3.21 -8.51 -25.52
CA GLY A 63 2.68 -7.96 -26.77
C GLY A 63 3.54 -6.81 -27.31
N THR A 64 4.41 -7.18 -28.26
CA THR A 64 5.28 -6.40 -29.18
C THR A 64 6.39 -5.55 -28.58
#